data_AF-A0A3Q1FR58-F1
#
_entry.id   AF-A0A3Q1FR58-F1
#
_cell.length_a   1.000
_cell.length_b   1.000
_cell.length_c   1.000
_cell.angle_alpha   90.00
_cell.angle_beta   90.00
_cell.angle_gamma   90.00
#
_symmetry.space_group_name_H-M   'P 1'
#
loop_
_entity.id
_entity.type
_entity.pdbx_description
1 polymer ?
#
loop_
_entity_poly.entity_id
_entity_poly.type
_entity_poly.pdbx_seq_one_letter_code
_entity_poly.pdbx_strand_id
1 'polypeptide(L)'
;AADGKSVVRALYGGATSLNLSSQRIKDVPKCVSRLTKLSVLLLNNNSISRLPVELLSLRQLAELNLGNNDLEEVPAVLGHLESLKKTLPVHDRWVLTNLVVLNLNHNLIQRLPPEIKSLTKLQHLSVLDNNLEEVPVEIGYLASLSEINLTSNKLSQLPQQLYQCKELTKLYAARNKLASLPEVVARFVLQEDRNRFSLIHRMLPRYPSLAALLACGSCCAVCLGPFLTTWLECVHFVRLKKDMKMKTLLTVPVRALVCSYKCFNREGHSFYGVATR
;
A
#
# COMPACT_ATOMS: atom_id res chain seq x y z
N ALA A 1 -17.15 16.58 -27.50
CA ALA A 1 -15.82 16.49 -28.13
C ALA A 1 -14.82 17.01 -27.12
N ALA A 2 -13.79 16.23 -26.78
CA ALA A 2 -12.64 16.74 -26.03
C ALA A 2 -12.17 18.05 -26.67
N ASP A 3 -11.73 19.05 -25.89
CA ASP A 3 -11.41 20.38 -26.41
C ASP A 3 -10.19 20.32 -27.34
N GLY A 4 -10.42 19.93 -28.59
CA GLY A 4 -9.40 19.83 -29.62
C GLY A 4 -8.66 21.15 -29.82
N LYS A 5 -9.28 22.29 -29.45
CA LYS A 5 -8.64 23.61 -29.54
C LYS A 5 -7.48 23.75 -28.55
N SER A 6 -7.61 23.26 -27.31
CA SER A 6 -6.53 23.30 -26.33
C SER A 6 -5.33 22.45 -26.75
N VAL A 7 -5.57 21.23 -27.25
CA VAL A 7 -4.51 20.34 -27.75
C VAL A 7 -3.86 20.91 -29.00
N VAL A 8 -4.65 21.43 -29.96
CA VAL A 8 -4.13 22.05 -31.17
C VAL A 8 -3.26 23.28 -30.84
N ARG A 9 -3.70 24.14 -29.91
CA ARG A 9 -2.92 25.29 -29.45
C ARG A 9 -1.61 24.86 -28.79
N ALA A 10 -1.63 23.82 -27.96
CA ALA A 10 -0.43 23.27 -27.34
C ALA A 10 0.56 22.73 -28.38
N LEU A 11 0.06 22.11 -29.46
CA LEU A 11 0.89 21.58 -30.55
C LEU A 11 1.61 22.69 -31.32
N TYR A 12 0.93 23.80 -31.62
CA TYR A 12 1.57 24.94 -32.29
C TYR A 12 2.55 25.70 -31.40
N GLY A 13 2.32 25.71 -30.08
CA GLY A 13 3.14 26.43 -29.11
C GLY A 13 4.32 25.65 -28.53
N GLY A 14 4.45 24.34 -28.82
CA GLY A 14 5.49 23.50 -28.22
C GLY A 14 5.38 23.41 -26.68
N ALA A 15 4.15 23.34 -26.17
CA ALA A 15 3.88 23.45 -24.74
C ALA A 15 4.55 22.33 -23.92
N THR A 16 5.09 22.71 -22.75
CA THR A 16 5.64 21.79 -21.74
C THR A 16 4.60 21.38 -20.70
N SER A 17 3.47 22.10 -20.61
CA SER A 17 2.36 21.77 -19.73
C SER A 17 1.05 21.79 -20.51
N LEU A 18 0.19 20.79 -20.26
CA LEU A 18 -1.11 20.65 -20.88
C LEU A 18 -2.16 20.34 -19.81
N ASN A 19 -3.14 21.23 -19.68
CA ASN A 19 -4.27 21.07 -18.78
C ASN A 19 -5.54 20.74 -19.58
N LEU A 20 -6.03 19.53 -19.39
CA LEU A 20 -7.27 19.01 -19.95
C LEU A 20 -8.27 18.63 -18.85
N SER A 21 -8.14 19.22 -17.66
CA SER A 21 -9.01 18.94 -16.52
C SER A 21 -10.44 19.43 -16.74
N SER A 22 -11.42 18.73 -16.17
CA SER A 22 -12.84 19.15 -16.17
C SER A 22 -13.46 19.32 -17.57
N GLN A 23 -12.99 18.55 -18.56
CA GLN A 23 -13.43 18.65 -19.96
C GLN A 23 -14.40 17.54 -20.39
N ARG A 24 -14.87 16.71 -19.44
CA ARG A 24 -15.74 15.54 -19.72
C ARG A 24 -15.12 14.58 -20.74
N ILE A 25 -13.80 14.43 -20.70
CA ILE A 25 -13.05 13.56 -21.60
C ILE A 25 -13.30 12.11 -21.20
N LYS A 26 -13.67 11.28 -22.17
CA LYS A 26 -13.74 9.81 -22.03
C LYS A 26 -12.49 9.15 -22.60
N ASP A 27 -12.15 9.52 -23.84
CA ASP A 27 -10.94 9.06 -24.51
C ASP A 27 -9.97 10.23 -24.70
N VAL A 28 -8.76 10.09 -24.16
CA VAL A 28 -7.69 11.09 -24.36
C VAL A 28 -7.28 11.09 -25.84
N PRO A 29 -7.25 12.23 -26.52
CA PRO A 29 -6.85 12.29 -27.93
C PRO A 29 -5.43 11.78 -28.15
N LYS A 30 -5.26 10.85 -29.09
CA LYS A 30 -3.94 10.27 -29.45
C LYS A 30 -2.91 11.33 -29.85
N CYS A 31 -3.34 12.46 -30.40
CA CYS A 31 -2.46 13.55 -30.82
C CYS A 31 -1.73 14.24 -29.67
N VAL A 32 -2.14 14.04 -28.40
CA VAL A 32 -1.39 14.50 -27.22
C VAL A 32 0.03 13.89 -27.20
N SER A 33 0.21 12.68 -27.73
CA SER A 33 1.52 12.00 -27.87
C SER A 33 2.55 12.76 -28.71
N ARG A 34 2.11 13.72 -29.54
CA ARG A 34 3.00 14.55 -30.36
C ARG A 34 3.71 15.65 -29.56
N LEU A 35 3.25 15.94 -28.34
CA LEU A 35 3.86 16.91 -27.43
C LEU A 35 5.06 16.27 -26.70
N THR A 36 6.10 15.88 -27.42
CA THR A 36 7.22 15.11 -26.86
C THR A 36 8.03 15.84 -25.78
N LYS A 37 7.87 17.16 -25.66
CA LYS A 37 8.47 18.02 -24.62
C LYS A 37 7.57 18.20 -23.39
N LEU A 38 6.42 17.53 -23.33
CA LEU A 38 5.47 17.68 -22.25
C LEU A 38 6.04 17.11 -20.94
N SER A 39 6.11 17.96 -19.91
CA SER A 39 6.51 17.62 -18.56
C SER A 39 5.33 17.50 -17.60
N VAL A 40 4.22 18.21 -17.85
CA VAL A 40 3.03 18.20 -16.99
C VAL A 40 1.78 17.90 -17.81
N LEU A 41 1.02 16.88 -17.41
CA LEU A 41 -0.26 16.52 -18.01
C LEU A 41 -1.34 16.40 -16.93
N LEU A 42 -2.30 17.33 -16.97
CA LEU A 42 -3.43 17.35 -16.03
C LEU A 42 -4.69 16.86 -16.75
N LEU A 43 -5.23 15.72 -16.30
CA LEU A 43 -6.40 15.03 -16.84
C LEU A 43 -7.48 14.82 -15.79
N ASN A 44 -7.38 15.49 -14.64
CA ASN A 44 -8.30 15.30 -13.52
C ASN A 44 -9.72 15.80 -13.78
N ASN A 45 -10.69 15.26 -13.04
CA ASN A 45 -12.12 15.58 -13.16
C ASN A 45 -12.67 15.28 -14.56
N ASN A 46 -12.42 14.08 -15.08
CA ASN A 46 -12.93 13.63 -16.37
C ASN A 46 -13.66 12.28 -16.19
N SER A 47 -13.92 11.56 -17.27
CA SER A 47 -14.54 10.22 -17.25
C SER A 47 -13.63 9.22 -17.99
N ILE A 48 -12.33 9.31 -17.73
CA ILE A 48 -11.31 8.52 -18.40
C ILE A 48 -11.25 7.15 -17.72
N SER A 49 -11.49 6.08 -18.49
CA SER A 49 -11.32 4.70 -18.03
C SER A 49 -10.02 4.05 -18.51
N ARG A 50 -9.39 4.62 -19.54
CA ARG A 50 -8.12 4.12 -20.12
C ARG A 50 -7.32 5.23 -20.77
N LEU A 51 -6.00 5.03 -20.84
CA LEU A 51 -5.09 5.90 -21.58
C LEU A 51 -4.65 5.27 -22.90
N PRO A 52 -4.51 6.04 -23.99
CA PRO A 52 -4.03 5.54 -25.27
C PRO A 52 -2.53 5.20 -25.19
N VAL A 53 -2.16 4.05 -25.74
CA VAL A 53 -0.77 3.52 -25.74
C VAL A 53 0.25 4.51 -26.32
N GLU A 54 -0.19 5.40 -27.20
CA GLU A 54 0.64 6.43 -27.80
C GLU A 54 1.25 7.40 -26.77
N LEU A 55 0.67 7.56 -25.57
CA LEU A 55 1.25 8.40 -24.52
C LEU A 55 2.61 7.91 -23.99
N LEU A 56 3.03 6.68 -24.32
CA LEU A 56 4.38 6.19 -24.07
C LEU A 56 5.47 7.05 -24.75
N SER A 57 5.12 7.87 -25.75
CA SER A 57 6.05 8.80 -26.38
C SER A 57 6.46 9.97 -25.49
N LEU A 58 5.70 10.27 -24.43
CA LEU A 58 5.89 11.43 -23.55
C LEU A 58 7.00 11.20 -22.52
N ARG A 59 8.21 10.88 -23.00
CA ARG A 59 9.34 10.47 -22.15
C ARG A 59 9.81 11.54 -21.17
N GLN A 60 9.42 12.80 -21.34
CA GLN A 60 9.77 13.91 -20.44
C GLN A 60 8.72 14.17 -19.35
N LEU A 61 7.63 13.38 -19.32
CA LEU A 61 6.55 13.60 -18.38
C LEU A 61 7.04 13.38 -16.93
N ALA A 62 6.91 14.44 -16.13
CA ALA A 62 7.29 14.50 -14.73
C ALA A 62 6.07 14.51 -13.81
N GLU A 63 4.95 15.09 -14.25
CA GLU A 63 3.71 15.13 -13.48
C GLU A 63 2.54 14.63 -14.33
N LEU A 64 1.82 13.66 -13.77
CA LEU A 64 0.59 13.13 -14.34
C LEU A 64 -0.52 13.14 -13.28
N ASN A 65 -1.57 13.89 -13.54
CA ASN A 65 -2.74 13.95 -12.68
C ASN A 65 -3.97 13.34 -13.37
N LEU A 66 -4.42 12.20 -12.87
CA LEU A 66 -5.60 11.45 -13.32
C LEU A 66 -6.68 11.39 -12.23
N GLY A 67 -6.62 12.27 -11.22
CA GLY A 67 -7.58 12.23 -10.12
C GLY A 67 -9.02 12.49 -10.57
N ASN A 68 -10.02 11.91 -9.88
CA ASN A 68 -11.44 12.01 -10.22
C ASN A 68 -11.70 11.57 -11.67
N ASN A 69 -11.54 10.27 -11.93
CA ASN A 69 -11.80 9.60 -13.21
C ASN A 69 -12.42 8.21 -12.94
N ASP A 70 -12.61 7.41 -13.99
CA ASP A 70 -13.26 6.11 -13.93
C ASP A 70 -12.23 4.96 -14.13
N LEU A 71 -11.00 5.12 -13.62
CA LEU A 71 -9.95 4.10 -13.78
C LEU A 71 -10.18 2.91 -12.83
N GLU A 72 -10.47 1.73 -13.38
CA GLU A 72 -10.57 0.48 -12.61
C GLU A 72 -9.20 -0.17 -12.32
N GLU A 73 -8.20 0.20 -13.12
CA GLU A 73 -6.84 -0.31 -13.04
C GLU A 73 -5.85 0.81 -13.37
N VAL A 74 -4.60 0.66 -12.92
CA VAL A 74 -3.53 1.57 -13.33
C VAL A 74 -3.33 1.41 -14.85
N PRO A 75 -3.47 2.49 -15.66
CA PRO A 75 -3.42 2.37 -17.11
C PRO A 75 -2.16 1.66 -17.61
N ALA A 76 -2.28 0.83 -18.66
CA ALA A 76 -1.17 0.10 -19.28
C ALA A 76 0.03 0.98 -19.67
N VAL A 77 -0.25 2.24 -20.03
CA VAL A 77 0.74 3.29 -20.34
C VAL A 77 1.65 3.60 -19.15
N LEU A 78 1.12 3.42 -17.94
CA LEU A 78 1.80 3.56 -16.68
C LEU A 78 2.48 2.21 -16.37
N GLY A 79 1.75 1.12 -16.12
CA GLY A 79 2.36 -0.20 -15.88
C GLY A 79 1.66 -1.31 -16.65
N HIS A 80 2.40 -2.33 -17.11
CA HIS A 80 1.83 -3.46 -17.85
C HIS A 80 0.77 -4.17 -16.99
N LEU A 81 -0.40 -4.42 -17.58
CA LEU A 81 -1.48 -5.16 -16.95
C LEU A 81 -1.38 -6.62 -17.38
N GLU A 82 -1.08 -7.52 -16.45
CA GLU A 82 -1.04 -8.97 -16.71
C GLU A 82 -2.38 -9.55 -17.21
N SER A 83 -3.48 -8.77 -17.13
CA SER A 83 -4.80 -9.09 -17.68
C SER A 83 -4.87 -9.01 -19.21
N LEU A 84 -3.92 -8.37 -19.90
CA LEU A 84 -3.83 -8.37 -21.38
C LEU A 84 -2.99 -9.55 -21.91
N LYS A 85 -3.34 -10.77 -21.48
CA LYS A 85 -2.85 -12.01 -22.07
C LYS A 85 -3.38 -12.16 -23.51
N LYS A 86 -2.68 -11.61 -24.52
CA LYS A 86 -2.37 -12.32 -25.80
C LYS A 86 -1.61 -11.56 -26.91
N THR A 87 -1.39 -10.25 -26.88
CA THR A 87 -1.01 -9.56 -28.15
C THR A 87 0.12 -8.55 -28.13
N LEU A 88 1.03 -8.54 -27.15
CA LEU A 88 2.28 -7.78 -27.27
C LEU A 88 3.47 -8.64 -26.86
N PRO A 89 4.37 -9.00 -27.80
CA PRO A 89 5.60 -9.67 -27.48
C PRO A 89 6.68 -8.65 -27.07
N VAL A 90 7.48 -9.08 -26.08
CA VAL A 90 8.84 -8.68 -25.69
C VAL A 90 9.11 -7.33 -24.98
N HIS A 91 9.63 -7.48 -23.76
CA HIS A 91 10.42 -6.55 -22.92
C HIS A 91 9.72 -5.36 -22.27
N ASP A 92 9.25 -5.62 -21.05
CA ASP A 92 9.35 -4.80 -19.84
C ASP A 92 9.96 -3.41 -20.04
N ARG A 93 9.17 -2.38 -19.76
CA ARG A 93 9.58 -1.17 -19.02
C ARG A 93 8.40 -0.22 -18.91
N TRP A 94 8.16 0.29 -17.70
CA TRP A 94 7.52 1.58 -17.52
C TRP A 94 8.28 2.61 -18.37
N VAL A 95 7.64 3.24 -19.35
CA VAL A 95 8.33 4.16 -20.29
C VAL A 95 8.42 5.59 -19.71
N LEU A 96 7.48 5.95 -18.83
CA LEU A 96 7.45 7.24 -18.15
C LEU A 96 8.31 7.24 -16.87
N THR A 97 9.56 6.76 -16.96
CA THR A 97 10.48 6.67 -15.80
C THR A 97 10.88 8.03 -15.22
N ASN A 98 10.50 9.12 -15.88
CA ASN A 98 10.75 10.49 -15.42
C ASN A 98 9.64 11.05 -14.54
N LEU A 99 8.55 10.30 -14.31
CA LEU A 99 7.50 10.74 -13.40
C LEU A 99 8.04 10.95 -11.99
N VAL A 100 7.76 12.14 -11.47
CA VAL A 100 8.03 12.61 -10.11
C VAL A 100 6.74 12.63 -9.30
N VAL A 101 5.62 13.01 -9.95
CA VAL A 101 4.30 13.09 -9.33
C VAL A 101 3.30 12.26 -10.11
N LEU A 102 2.63 11.34 -9.42
CA LEU A 102 1.53 10.54 -9.95
C LEU A 102 0.31 10.64 -9.02
N ASN A 103 -0.75 11.27 -9.51
CA ASN A 103 -2.01 11.38 -8.80
C ASN A 103 -3.09 10.54 -9.50
N LEU A 104 -3.62 9.55 -8.78
CA LEU A 104 -4.65 8.61 -9.19
C LEU A 104 -5.87 8.65 -8.24
N ASN A 105 -6.04 9.75 -7.50
CA ASN A 105 -7.07 9.86 -6.47
C ASN A 105 -8.48 9.69 -7.03
N HIS A 106 -9.43 9.24 -6.21
CA HIS A 106 -10.85 9.16 -6.57
C HIS A 106 -11.05 8.43 -7.92
N ASN A 107 -10.59 7.19 -7.94
CA ASN A 107 -10.77 6.25 -9.05
C ASN A 107 -11.29 4.92 -8.46
N LEU A 108 -11.31 3.86 -9.26
CA LEU A 108 -11.82 2.54 -8.87
C LEU A 108 -10.69 1.49 -8.80
N ILE A 109 -9.43 1.93 -8.70
CA ILE A 109 -8.24 1.09 -8.80
C ILE A 109 -8.19 0.07 -7.66
N GLN A 110 -8.07 -1.21 -8.01
CA GLN A 110 -8.03 -2.31 -7.03
C GLN A 110 -6.61 -2.76 -6.66
N ARG A 111 -5.64 -2.58 -7.57
CA ARG A 111 -4.25 -3.02 -7.40
C ARG A 111 -3.28 -2.06 -8.06
N LEU A 112 -2.10 -1.89 -7.46
CA LEU A 112 -0.95 -1.27 -8.08
C LEU A 112 -0.08 -2.37 -8.72
N PRO A 113 0.38 -2.20 -9.97
CA PRO A 113 1.18 -3.21 -10.66
C PRO A 113 2.60 -3.29 -10.09
N PRO A 114 3.24 -4.48 -10.05
CA PRO A 114 4.62 -4.65 -9.58
C PRO A 114 5.64 -3.84 -10.40
N GLU A 115 5.32 -3.52 -11.65
CA GLU A 115 6.13 -2.67 -12.55
C GLU A 115 6.33 -1.25 -12.01
N ILE A 116 5.54 -0.83 -11.01
CA ILE A 116 5.69 0.46 -10.34
C ILE A 116 7.13 0.71 -9.87
N LYS A 117 7.91 -0.33 -9.53
CA LYS A 117 9.36 -0.23 -9.20
C LYS A 117 10.19 0.54 -10.23
N SER A 118 9.73 0.60 -11.48
CA SER A 118 10.41 1.28 -12.58
C SER A 118 10.34 2.81 -12.47
N LEU A 119 9.41 3.33 -11.68
CA LEU A 119 9.24 4.75 -11.39
C LEU A 119 10.29 5.28 -10.38
N THR A 120 11.57 5.03 -10.64
CA THR A 120 12.65 5.29 -9.67
C THR A 120 12.80 6.76 -9.27
N LYS A 121 12.25 7.70 -10.06
CA LYS A 121 12.23 9.14 -9.76
C LYS A 121 10.97 9.63 -9.06
N LEU A 122 9.98 8.76 -8.82
CA LEU A 122 8.72 9.16 -8.22
C LEU A 122 8.96 9.61 -6.78
N GLN A 123 8.49 10.81 -6.48
CA GLN A 123 8.57 11.43 -5.15
C GLN A 123 7.19 11.45 -4.49
N HIS A 124 6.14 11.65 -5.27
CA HIS A 124 4.77 11.78 -4.77
C HIS A 124 3.84 10.80 -5.48
N LEU A 125 3.28 9.85 -4.72
CA LEU A 125 2.27 8.92 -5.19
C LEU A 125 0.98 9.09 -4.38
N SER A 126 -0.12 9.38 -5.04
CA SER A 126 -1.42 9.48 -4.37
C SER A 126 -2.44 8.59 -5.08
N VAL A 127 -3.05 7.68 -4.31
CA VAL A 127 -4.15 6.78 -4.69
C VAL A 127 -5.28 6.88 -3.66
N LEU A 128 -5.49 8.09 -3.13
CA LEU A 128 -6.55 8.41 -2.19
C LEU A 128 -7.91 7.97 -2.77
N ASP A 129 -8.78 7.41 -1.93
CA ASP A 129 -10.17 7.10 -2.29
C ASP A 129 -10.25 6.21 -3.55
N ASN A 130 -9.75 4.99 -3.39
CA ASN A 130 -9.74 3.94 -4.41
C ASN A 130 -10.19 2.61 -3.76
N ASN A 131 -10.11 1.50 -4.51
CA ASN A 131 -10.49 0.17 -4.04
C ASN A 131 -9.28 -0.71 -3.69
N LEU A 132 -8.12 -0.12 -3.36
CA LEU A 132 -6.86 -0.85 -3.25
C LEU A 132 -6.90 -1.88 -2.12
N GLU A 133 -6.67 -3.15 -2.44
CA GLU A 133 -6.67 -4.26 -1.46
C GLU A 133 -5.27 -4.58 -0.92
N GLU A 134 -4.25 -4.36 -1.75
CA GLU A 134 -2.84 -4.56 -1.41
C GLU A 134 -1.94 -3.52 -2.09
N VAL A 135 -0.78 -3.26 -1.49
CA VAL A 135 0.32 -2.51 -2.13
C VAL A 135 1.42 -3.53 -2.48
N PRO A 136 1.92 -3.56 -3.72
CA PRO A 136 2.96 -4.50 -4.14
C PRO A 136 4.25 -4.29 -3.35
N VAL A 137 4.99 -5.38 -3.10
CA VAL A 137 6.27 -5.33 -2.38
C VAL A 137 7.30 -4.48 -3.14
N GLU A 138 7.12 -4.36 -4.45
CA GLU A 138 7.92 -3.56 -5.37
C GLU A 138 7.90 -2.05 -5.07
N ILE A 139 6.96 -1.57 -4.26
CA ILE A 139 6.94 -0.18 -3.79
C ILE A 139 8.26 0.19 -3.09
N GLY A 140 8.93 -0.78 -2.46
CA GLY A 140 10.22 -0.58 -1.78
C GLY A 140 11.37 -0.17 -2.70
N TYR A 141 11.26 -0.38 -4.01
CA TYR A 141 12.27 0.04 -4.98
C TYR A 141 12.16 1.53 -5.37
N LEU A 142 11.11 2.23 -4.93
CA LEU A 142 10.94 3.66 -5.17
C LEU A 142 11.83 4.48 -4.23
N ALA A 143 13.13 4.51 -4.53
CA ALA A 143 14.15 5.10 -3.66
C ALA A 143 13.94 6.61 -3.42
N SER A 144 13.32 7.33 -4.37
CA SER A 144 13.04 8.77 -4.25
C SER A 144 11.66 9.08 -3.66
N LEU A 145 10.84 8.08 -3.32
CA LEU A 145 9.47 8.30 -2.84
C LEU A 145 9.51 8.97 -1.47
N SER A 146 8.99 10.20 -1.40
CA SER A 146 8.97 11.00 -0.19
C SER A 146 7.58 11.08 0.45
N GLU A 147 6.53 10.94 -0.37
CA GLU A 147 5.15 11.00 0.08
C GLU A 147 4.28 9.95 -0.63
N ILE A 148 3.55 9.16 0.16
CA ILE A 148 2.54 8.23 -0.33
C ILE A 148 1.21 8.42 0.38
N ASN A 149 0.13 8.56 -0.39
CA ASN A 149 -1.23 8.66 0.13
C ASN A 149 -2.09 7.49 -0.34
N LEU A 150 -2.41 6.61 0.62
CA LEU A 150 -3.22 5.40 0.51
C LEU A 150 -4.56 5.56 1.25
N THR A 151 -4.92 6.77 1.68
CA THR A 151 -6.10 7.01 2.52
C THR A 151 -7.39 6.58 1.80
N SER A 152 -8.38 6.07 2.56
CA SER A 152 -9.66 5.60 2.02
C SER A 152 -9.49 4.50 0.96
N ASN A 153 -8.91 3.38 1.37
CA ASN A 153 -8.77 2.17 0.54
C ASN A 153 -9.21 0.93 1.36
N LYS A 154 -8.97 -0.28 0.84
CA LYS A 154 -9.36 -1.55 1.46
C LYS A 154 -8.18 -2.34 2.02
N LEU A 155 -7.04 -1.68 2.24
CA LEU A 155 -5.79 -2.34 2.66
C LEU A 155 -5.94 -2.99 4.02
N SER A 156 -5.56 -4.27 4.13
CA SER A 156 -5.47 -4.98 5.42
C SER A 156 -4.07 -4.93 6.04
N GLN A 157 -3.05 -4.67 5.23
CA GLN A 157 -1.66 -4.57 5.65
C GLN A 157 -0.89 -3.63 4.70
N LEU A 158 0.26 -3.15 5.16
CA LEU A 158 1.24 -2.46 4.33
C LEU A 158 2.44 -3.40 4.10
N PRO A 159 3.04 -3.41 2.90
CA PRO A 159 4.19 -4.26 2.61
C PRO A 159 5.37 -3.80 3.47
N GLN A 160 6.08 -4.77 4.06
CA GLN A 160 7.25 -4.49 4.88
C GLN A 160 8.27 -3.65 4.10
N GLN A 161 8.43 -3.90 2.80
CA GLN A 161 9.35 -3.23 1.88
C GLN A 161 9.20 -1.70 1.81
N LEU A 162 8.13 -1.09 2.33
CA LEU A 162 8.07 0.36 2.50
C LEU A 162 9.24 0.93 3.31
N TYR A 163 9.87 0.14 4.21
CA TYR A 163 11.09 0.59 4.93
C TYR A 163 12.27 0.87 3.97
N GLN A 164 12.24 0.34 2.74
CA GLN A 164 13.29 0.54 1.73
C GLN A 164 13.18 1.90 1.04
N CYS A 165 12.01 2.56 1.10
CA CYS A 165 11.82 3.93 0.63
C CYS A 165 12.50 4.91 1.60
N LYS A 166 13.81 5.10 1.45
CA LYS A 166 14.64 5.87 2.40
C LYS A 166 14.24 7.34 2.55
N GLU A 167 13.64 7.91 1.50
CA GLU A 167 13.19 9.30 1.49
C GLU A 167 11.75 9.48 2.00
N LEU A 168 11.06 8.38 2.33
CA LEU A 168 9.64 8.41 2.71
C LEU A 168 9.45 9.08 4.07
N THR A 169 8.91 10.29 4.05
CA THR A 169 8.66 11.09 5.26
C THR A 169 7.17 11.21 5.58
N LYS A 170 6.31 10.96 4.60
CA LYS A 170 4.85 11.09 4.73
C LYS A 170 4.14 9.84 4.20
N LEU A 171 3.45 9.16 5.10
CA LEU A 171 2.60 8.01 4.79
C LEU A 171 1.19 8.29 5.33
N TYR A 172 0.25 8.48 4.42
CA TYR A 172 -1.17 8.61 4.76
C TYR A 172 -1.87 7.30 4.46
N ALA A 173 -2.33 6.60 5.49
CA ALA A 173 -3.01 5.30 5.34
C ALA A 173 -4.31 5.21 6.15
N ALA A 174 -4.88 6.37 6.53
CA ALA A 174 -6.13 6.44 7.28
C ALA A 174 -7.30 5.83 6.50
N ARG A 175 -8.37 5.45 7.20
CA ARG A 175 -9.60 4.89 6.57
C ARG A 175 -9.32 3.67 5.68
N ASN A 176 -8.44 2.79 6.15
CA ASN A 176 -8.22 1.45 5.59
C ASN A 176 -8.71 0.38 6.57
N LYS A 177 -8.57 -0.89 6.19
CA LYS A 177 -8.79 -2.05 7.06
C LYS A 177 -7.51 -2.50 7.77
N LEU A 178 -6.53 -1.59 7.89
CA LEU A 178 -5.31 -1.86 8.62
C LEU A 178 -5.72 -2.19 10.07
N ALA A 179 -5.13 -3.24 10.63
CA ALA A 179 -4.97 -3.25 12.09
C ALA A 179 -4.34 -1.91 12.48
N SER A 180 -4.67 -1.36 13.66
CA SER A 180 -4.25 0.01 14.01
C SER A 180 -2.79 0.21 13.60
N LEU A 181 -2.46 1.27 12.85
CA LEU A 181 -1.10 1.45 12.32
C LEU A 181 -0.04 1.29 13.43
N PRO A 182 -0.27 1.77 14.69
CA PRO A 182 0.58 1.44 15.82
C PRO A 182 0.73 -0.07 16.09
N GLU A 183 -0.35 -0.85 16.03
CA GLU A 183 -0.32 -2.30 16.19
C GLU A 183 0.48 -2.98 15.06
N VAL A 184 0.28 -2.58 13.80
CA VAL A 184 1.03 -3.16 12.66
C VAL A 184 2.52 -2.89 12.78
N VAL A 185 2.89 -1.63 13.07
CA VAL A 185 4.29 -1.23 13.26
C VAL A 185 4.87 -1.94 14.49
N ALA A 186 4.13 -2.01 15.60
CA ALA A 186 4.60 -2.71 16.79
C ALA A 186 4.81 -4.20 16.54
N ARG A 187 3.92 -4.89 15.81
CA ARG A 187 4.12 -6.29 15.43
C ARG A 187 5.40 -6.49 14.64
N PHE A 188 5.62 -5.62 13.64
CA PHE A 188 6.83 -5.66 12.83
C PHE A 188 8.08 -5.48 13.69
N VAL A 189 8.12 -4.45 14.52
CA VAL A 189 9.26 -4.16 15.39
C VAL A 189 9.49 -5.27 16.42
N LEU A 190 8.43 -5.78 17.07
CA LEU A 190 8.52 -6.91 18.02
C LEU A 190 9.00 -8.20 17.35
N GLN A 191 8.63 -8.43 16.08
CA GLN A 191 9.08 -9.60 15.34
C GLN A 191 10.57 -9.48 14.98
N GLU A 192 11.01 -8.30 14.55
CA GLU A 192 12.41 -8.00 14.25
C GLU A 192 13.29 -8.01 15.50
N ASP A 193 12.78 -7.55 16.64
CA ASP A 193 13.48 -7.55 17.93
C ASP A 193 13.81 -8.97 18.43
N ARG A 194 13.02 -9.99 18.05
CA ARG A 194 13.34 -11.39 18.36
C ARG A 194 14.62 -11.86 17.65
N ASN A 195 15.02 -11.21 16.56
CA ASN A 195 16.25 -11.51 15.84
C ASN A 195 17.38 -10.57 16.31
N ARG A 196 18.32 -11.10 17.10
CA ARG A 196 19.46 -10.33 17.64
C ARG A 196 20.35 -9.68 16.57
N PHE A 197 20.31 -10.18 15.33
CA PHE A 197 21.07 -9.63 14.21
C PHE A 197 20.31 -8.54 13.44
N SER A 198 19.01 -8.36 13.71
CA SER A 198 18.21 -7.32 13.08
C SER A 198 18.81 -5.93 13.35
N LEU A 199 18.78 -5.08 12.33
CA LEU A 199 19.13 -3.67 12.50
C LEU A 199 18.21 -3.01 13.53
N ILE A 200 16.94 -3.41 13.58
CA ILE A 200 15.94 -2.87 14.51
C ILE A 200 16.29 -3.25 15.95
N HIS A 201 16.60 -4.52 16.22
CA HIS A 201 17.07 -4.96 17.55
C HIS A 201 18.28 -4.13 18.03
N ARG A 202 19.26 -3.92 17.15
CA ARG A 202 20.47 -3.15 17.48
C ARG A 202 20.22 -1.66 17.68
N MET A 203 19.19 -1.09 17.03
CA MET A 203 18.86 0.33 17.10
C MET A 203 17.86 0.65 18.22
N LEU A 204 17.05 -0.32 18.67
CA LEU A 204 16.04 -0.16 19.72
C LEU A 204 16.53 0.53 21.00
N PRO A 205 17.73 0.21 21.54
CA PRO A 205 18.27 0.90 22.71
C PRO A 205 18.47 2.41 22.52
N ARG A 206 18.56 2.90 21.28
CA ARG A 206 18.69 4.34 20.96
C ARG A 206 17.34 5.08 20.98
N TYR A 207 16.23 4.36 21.08
CA TYR A 207 14.87 4.91 21.10
C TYR A 207 14.13 4.46 22.37
N PRO A 208 14.45 5.01 23.54
CA PRO A 208 13.95 4.53 24.84
C PRO A 208 12.42 4.58 24.95
N SER A 209 11.77 5.59 24.38
CA SER A 209 10.30 5.69 24.37
C SER A 209 9.66 4.53 23.57
N LEU A 210 10.28 4.13 22.45
CA LEU A 210 9.83 3.01 21.65
C LEU A 210 10.09 1.68 22.38
N ALA A 211 11.28 1.51 22.96
CA ALA A 211 11.61 0.32 23.73
C ALA A 211 10.65 0.12 24.93
N ALA A 212 10.31 1.19 25.65
CA ALA A 212 9.35 1.15 26.75
C ALA A 212 7.95 0.74 26.28
N LEU A 213 7.49 1.28 25.15
CA LEU A 213 6.20 0.92 24.56
C LEU A 213 6.16 -0.56 24.16
N LEU A 214 7.24 -1.07 23.55
CA LEU A 214 7.32 -2.46 23.09
C LEU A 214 7.51 -3.49 24.22
N ALA A 215 8.06 -3.07 25.38
CA ALA A 215 8.20 -3.94 26.55
C ALA A 215 6.84 -4.48 27.05
N CYS A 216 5.74 -3.81 26.72
CA CYS A 216 4.38 -4.27 27.02
C CYS A 216 3.83 -5.29 26.01
N GLY A 217 4.57 -5.59 24.94
CA GLY A 217 4.18 -6.55 23.91
C GLY A 217 4.01 -7.97 24.45
N SER A 218 3.10 -8.73 23.84
CA SER A 218 2.76 -10.10 24.22
C SER A 218 2.80 -11.05 23.02
N CYS A 219 2.77 -12.36 23.27
CA CYS A 219 2.76 -13.39 22.24
C CYS A 219 1.39 -14.05 22.15
N CYS A 220 0.90 -14.27 20.93
CA CYS A 220 -0.37 -14.94 20.73
C CYS A 220 -0.28 -16.41 21.14
N ALA A 221 -1.20 -16.87 21.97
CA ALA A 221 -1.25 -18.28 22.40
C ALA A 221 -1.54 -19.29 21.27
N VAL A 222 -2.03 -18.81 20.11
CA VAL A 222 -2.41 -19.67 18.97
C VAL A 222 -1.38 -19.64 17.84
N CYS A 223 -0.92 -18.45 17.43
CA CYS A 223 0.03 -18.31 16.31
C CYS A 223 1.46 -18.00 16.75
N LEU A 224 1.71 -17.77 18.05
CA LEU A 224 3.00 -17.38 18.63
C LEU A 224 3.58 -16.05 18.12
N GLY A 225 2.85 -15.36 17.23
CA GLY A 225 3.21 -14.03 16.74
C GLY A 225 3.11 -12.97 17.84
N PRO A 226 4.03 -11.99 17.86
CA PRO A 226 3.96 -10.89 18.81
C PRO A 226 2.83 -9.91 18.46
N PHE A 227 2.34 -9.16 19.44
CA PHE A 227 1.35 -8.10 19.29
C PHE A 227 1.45 -7.12 20.48
N LEU A 228 1.02 -5.86 20.30
CA LEU A 228 1.11 -4.84 21.35
C LEU A 228 -0.21 -4.66 22.10
N THR A 229 -1.31 -4.66 21.37
CA THR A 229 -2.67 -4.48 21.89
C THR A 229 -3.43 -5.80 21.88
N THR A 230 -3.90 -6.21 23.05
CA THR A 230 -4.71 -7.42 23.17
C THR A 230 -6.02 -7.24 22.44
N TRP A 231 -6.31 -8.13 21.48
CA TRP A 231 -7.59 -8.14 20.77
C TRP A 231 -8.72 -8.72 21.63
N LEU A 232 -8.45 -9.84 22.30
CA LEU A 232 -9.37 -10.48 23.25
C LEU A 232 -8.58 -11.21 24.34
N GLU A 233 -9.03 -11.05 25.58
CA GLU A 233 -8.57 -11.88 26.69
C GLU A 233 -9.32 -13.21 26.71
N CYS A 234 -8.55 -14.29 26.72
CA CYS A 234 -9.08 -15.64 26.76
C CYS A 234 -8.63 -16.37 28.02
N VAL A 235 -9.33 -17.45 28.36
CA VAL A 235 -8.95 -18.39 29.41
C VAL A 235 -8.76 -19.77 28.79
N HIS A 236 -7.74 -20.48 29.26
CA HIS A 236 -7.52 -21.89 29.01
C HIS A 236 -7.47 -22.64 30.34
N PHE A 237 -8.18 -23.76 30.44
CA PHE A 237 -8.21 -24.57 31.64
C PHE A 237 -7.18 -25.70 31.56
N VAL A 238 -6.16 -25.62 32.43
CA VAL A 238 -5.09 -26.61 32.52
C VAL A 238 -5.44 -27.64 33.59
N ARG A 239 -5.41 -28.93 33.24
CA ARG A 239 -5.60 -30.03 34.19
C ARG A 239 -4.24 -30.44 34.74
N LEU A 240 -3.97 -30.11 36.00
CA LEU A 240 -2.64 -30.29 36.60
C LEU A 240 -2.15 -31.75 36.56
N LYS A 241 -3.05 -32.72 36.73
CA LYS A 241 -2.70 -34.14 36.60
C LYS A 241 -2.24 -34.52 35.20
N LYS A 242 -3.02 -34.13 34.19
CA LYS A 242 -2.82 -34.57 32.81
C LYS A 242 -1.69 -33.80 32.14
N ASP A 243 -1.69 -32.48 32.31
CA ASP A 243 -0.88 -31.57 31.52
C ASP A 243 0.45 -31.25 32.20
N MET A 244 0.51 -31.29 33.54
CA MET A 244 1.72 -31.02 34.35
C MET A 244 2.23 -32.23 35.13
N LYS A 245 1.63 -33.42 34.93
CA LYS A 245 2.01 -34.68 35.61
C LYS A 245 2.00 -34.59 37.14
N MET A 246 1.17 -33.73 37.72
CA MET A 246 1.05 -33.59 39.17
C MET A 246 0.11 -34.66 39.76
N LYS A 247 0.25 -34.99 41.05
CA LYS A 247 -0.67 -35.95 41.71
C LYS A 247 -2.10 -35.39 41.90
N THR A 248 -2.28 -34.07 41.82
CA THR A 248 -3.55 -33.38 42.07
C THR A 248 -4.48 -33.37 40.85
N LEU A 249 -5.78 -33.60 41.07
CA LEU A 249 -6.84 -33.56 40.05
C LEU A 249 -7.38 -32.15 39.75
N LEU A 250 -6.75 -31.12 40.31
CA LEU A 250 -7.20 -29.73 40.15
C LEU A 250 -7.12 -29.26 38.69
N THR A 251 -8.09 -28.44 38.29
CA THR A 251 -8.09 -27.70 37.03
C THR A 251 -7.93 -26.22 37.33
N VAL A 252 -6.99 -25.54 36.67
CA VAL A 252 -6.67 -24.14 36.92
C VAL A 252 -6.97 -23.30 35.67
N PRO A 253 -7.74 -22.21 35.78
CA PRO A 253 -7.89 -21.25 34.69
C PRO A 253 -6.59 -20.47 34.52
N VAL A 254 -6.06 -20.47 33.30
CA VAL A 254 -4.86 -19.74 32.92
C VAL A 254 -5.24 -18.70 31.87
N ARG A 255 -4.89 -17.43 32.13
CA ARG A 255 -5.09 -16.33 31.18
C ARG A 255 -4.24 -16.58 29.93
N ALA A 256 -4.86 -16.43 28.76
CA ALA A 256 -4.23 -16.54 27.46
C ALA A 256 -4.60 -15.34 26.60
N LEU A 257 -3.65 -14.83 25.83
CA LEU A 257 -3.88 -13.67 24.98
C LEU A 257 -3.92 -14.07 23.51
N VAL A 258 -4.93 -13.59 22.79
CA VAL A 258 -5.13 -13.88 21.38
C VAL A 258 -5.04 -12.59 20.56
N CYS A 259 -4.31 -12.63 19.45
CA CYS A 259 -3.92 -11.43 18.71
C CYS A 259 -4.91 -11.02 17.61
N SER A 260 -5.94 -11.81 17.33
CA SER A 260 -6.92 -11.50 16.26
C SER A 260 -8.13 -12.43 16.30
N TYR A 261 -9.22 -11.97 15.68
CA TYR A 261 -10.41 -12.78 15.39
C TYR A 261 -10.07 -14.07 14.63
N LYS A 262 -9.15 -14.01 13.65
CA LYS A 262 -8.69 -15.18 12.88
C LYS A 262 -8.04 -16.23 13.79
N CYS A 263 -7.23 -15.80 14.75
CA CYS A 263 -6.60 -16.71 15.71
C CYS A 263 -7.59 -17.30 16.70
N PHE A 264 -8.61 -16.54 17.12
CA PHE A 264 -9.66 -17.00 18.03
C PHE A 264 -10.67 -17.97 17.40
N ASN A 265 -10.82 -17.95 16.07
CA ASN A 265 -11.68 -18.90 15.35
C ASN A 265 -10.89 -20.02 14.66
N ARG A 266 -9.62 -20.21 15.02
CA ARG A 266 -8.82 -21.29 14.45
C ARG A 266 -9.26 -22.62 15.08
N GLU A 267 -9.55 -23.61 14.24
CA GLU A 267 -9.98 -24.91 14.73
C GLU A 267 -8.92 -25.57 15.64
N GLY A 268 -9.41 -26.35 16.61
CA GLY A 268 -8.56 -27.23 17.44
C GLY A 268 -7.94 -26.58 18.69
N HIS A 269 -8.15 -25.28 18.95
CA HIS A 269 -7.68 -24.67 20.19
C HIS A 269 -8.74 -24.69 21.30
N SER A 270 -8.31 -24.81 22.56
CA SER A 270 -9.16 -24.89 23.76
C SER A 270 -9.22 -23.58 24.57
N PHE A 271 -9.20 -22.44 23.88
CA PHE A 271 -9.31 -21.11 24.47
C PHE A 271 -10.76 -20.64 24.45
N TYR A 272 -11.21 -20.03 25.54
CA TYR A 272 -12.54 -19.46 25.69
C TYR A 272 -12.44 -17.95 25.91
N GLY A 273 -13.22 -17.15 25.17
CA GLY A 273 -13.25 -15.69 25.32
C GLY A 273 -13.88 -15.27 26.64
N VAL A 274 -13.32 -14.26 27.31
CA VAL A 274 -13.90 -13.69 28.54
C VAL A 274 -14.76 -12.49 28.15
N ALA A 275 -16.07 -12.59 28.38
CA ALA A 275 -16.95 -11.43 28.30
C ALA A 275 -16.75 -10.57 29.56
N THR A 276 -15.98 -9.50 29.45
CA THR A 276 -15.91 -8.47 30.49
C THR A 276 -17.09 -7.53 30.32
N ARG A 277 -17.97 -7.43 31.32
CA ARG A 277 -19.01 -6.40 31.40
C ARG A 277 -18.39 -5.02 31.56
#